data_AF-A0A0F9LKH4-F1
#
_entry.id   AF-A0A0F9LKH4-F1
#
_cell.length_a   1.000
_cell.length_b   1.000
_cell.length_c   1.000
_cell.angle_alpha   90.00
_cell.angle_beta   90.00
_cell.angle_gamma   90.00
#
_symmetry.space_group_name_H-M   'P 1'
#
loop_
_entity.id
_entity.type
_entity.pdbx_description
1 polymer ?
#
loop_
_entity_poly.entity_id
_entity_poly.type
_entity_poly.pdbx_seq_one_letter_code
_entity_poly.pdbx_strand_id
1 'polypeptide(L)'
;MTIRLKKQVIDILRVLKKKDSEVLARDLIDEMKIDYIVLMSAVNDLIAHDLGGFKEAELNQISLTEEGKDYLKKGLLERQLLNFLLEEKIKEISIEEFQKRINLDKKIFYIGISNLKKNRWIAQSKATGEEK
;
A
#
# COMPACT_ATOMS: atom_id res chain seq x y z
N MET A 1 -32.51 9.99 36.93
CA MET A 1 -31.46 9.00 37.23
C MET A 1 -30.13 9.62 36.79
N THR A 2 -29.15 9.78 37.68
CA THR A 2 -27.89 10.47 37.35
C THR A 2 -26.81 9.43 37.10
N ILE A 3 -26.38 9.30 35.85
CA ILE A 3 -25.28 8.39 35.47
C ILE A 3 -23.96 9.09 35.76
N ARG A 4 -23.06 8.41 36.49
CA ARG A 4 -21.71 8.91 36.78
C ARG A 4 -20.70 8.21 35.88
N LEU A 5 -20.21 8.91 34.88
CA LEU A 5 -19.17 8.43 33.96
C LEU A 5 -17.81 9.03 34.32
N LYS A 6 -16.73 8.27 34.08
CA LYS A 6 -15.37 8.80 34.16
C LYS A 6 -15.19 9.90 33.11
N LYS A 7 -14.32 10.89 33.39
CA LYS A 7 -14.03 12.01 32.47
C LYS A 7 -13.71 11.53 31.05
N GLN A 8 -12.88 10.50 30.94
CA GLN A 8 -12.45 9.95 29.66
C GLN A 8 -13.61 9.34 28.83
N VAL A 9 -14.57 8.69 29.49
CA VAL A 9 -15.77 8.14 28.85
C VAL A 9 -16.65 9.26 28.31
N ILE A 10 -16.77 10.36 29.08
CA ILE A 10 -17.51 11.55 28.66
C ILE A 10 -16.86 12.19 27.43
N ASP A 11 -15.53 12.27 27.41
CA ASP A 11 -14.81 12.87 26.28
C ASP A 11 -14.95 12.03 25.01
N ILE A 12 -14.90 10.69 25.11
CA ILE A 12 -15.18 9.77 23.99
C ILE A 12 -16.63 9.91 23.53
N LEU A 13 -17.59 9.91 24.44
CA LEU A 13 -19.01 10.07 24.10
C LEU A 13 -19.31 11.41 23.42
N ARG A 14 -18.62 12.48 23.81
CA ARG A 14 -18.72 13.79 23.14
C ARG A 14 -18.20 13.76 21.71
N VAL A 15 -17.12 13.02 21.45
CA VAL A 15 -16.58 12.84 20.10
C VAL A 15 -17.55 12.02 19.27
N LEU A 16 -18.01 10.87 19.80
CA LEU A 16 -19.00 10.01 19.13
C LEU A 16 -20.29 10.75 18.79
N LYS A 17 -20.79 11.61 19.68
CA LYS A 17 -22.00 12.42 19.43
C LYS A 17 -21.88 13.38 18.24
N LYS A 18 -20.65 13.75 17.84
CA LYS A 18 -20.40 14.62 16.68
C LYS A 18 -20.31 13.84 15.36
N LYS A 19 -20.40 12.51 15.41
CA LYS A 19 -20.30 11.64 14.23
C LYS A 19 -21.71 11.31 13.75
N ASP A 20 -21.92 11.39 12.44
CA ASP A 20 -23.23 11.12 11.83
C ASP A 20 -23.55 9.63 11.71
N SER A 21 -22.55 8.77 11.93
CA SER A 21 -22.66 7.31 11.81
C SER A 21 -21.71 6.59 12.77
N GLU A 22 -21.75 5.26 12.74
CA GLU A 22 -20.72 4.40 13.31
C GLU A 22 -19.32 4.81 12.82
N VAL A 23 -18.32 4.65 13.69
CA VAL A 23 -16.91 5.01 13.43
C VAL A 23 -16.03 3.82 13.77
N LEU A 24 -14.99 3.60 12.97
CA LEU A 24 -14.01 2.56 13.24
C LEU A 24 -13.20 2.91 14.50
N ALA A 25 -13.02 1.92 15.38
CA ALA A 25 -12.25 2.10 16.60
C ALA A 25 -10.82 2.62 16.33
N ARG A 26 -10.21 2.17 15.23
CA ARG A 26 -8.89 2.64 14.78
C ARG A 26 -8.88 4.14 14.47
N ASP A 27 -9.86 4.62 13.70
CA ASP A 27 -9.93 6.04 13.33
C ASP A 27 -10.17 6.91 14.56
N LEU A 28 -10.98 6.43 15.50
CA LEU A 28 -11.26 7.12 16.75
C LEU A 28 -10.03 7.21 17.66
N ILE A 29 -9.23 6.14 17.72
CA ILE A 29 -7.93 6.11 18.42
C ILE A 29 -6.97 7.13 17.83
N ASP A 30 -6.85 7.17 16.50
CA ASP A 30 -5.94 8.09 15.82
C ASP A 30 -6.36 9.56 16.01
N GLU A 31 -7.68 9.84 15.95
CA GLU A 31 -8.23 11.18 16.19
C GLU A 31 -8.02 11.65 17.64
N MET A 32 -8.29 10.77 18.61
CA MET A 32 -8.24 11.12 20.04
C MET A 32 -6.84 10.96 20.65
N LYS A 33 -5.90 10.32 19.94
CA LYS A 33 -4.55 9.97 20.41
C LYS A 33 -4.58 9.22 21.74
N ILE A 34 -5.42 8.19 21.83
CA ILE A 34 -5.58 7.33 23.01
C ILE A 34 -5.23 5.88 22.68
N ASP A 35 -4.82 5.09 23.68
CA ASP A 35 -4.55 3.67 23.47
C ASP A 35 -5.83 2.87 23.19
N TYR A 36 -5.69 1.76 22.45
CA TYR A 36 -6.79 0.86 22.15
C TYR A 36 -7.48 0.33 23.41
N ILE A 37 -6.68 -0.05 24.43
CA ILE A 37 -7.19 -0.56 25.71
C ILE A 37 -8.05 0.48 26.42
N VAL A 38 -7.64 1.74 26.33
CA VAL A 38 -8.35 2.87 26.92
C VAL A 38 -9.70 3.08 26.22
N LEU A 39 -9.72 3.04 24.89
CA LEU A 39 -10.97 3.12 24.13
C LEU A 39 -11.90 1.96 24.49
N MET A 40 -11.40 0.73 24.50
CA MET A 40 -12.24 -0.46 24.80
C MET A 40 -12.76 -0.45 26.25
N SER A 41 -11.97 0.02 27.21
CA SER A 41 -12.46 0.21 28.58
C SER A 41 -13.60 1.21 28.65
N ALA A 42 -13.54 2.30 27.88
CA ALA A 42 -14.61 3.29 27.83
C ALA A 42 -15.86 2.76 27.10
N VAL A 43 -15.67 1.98 26.04
CA VAL A 43 -16.76 1.29 25.34
C VAL A 43 -17.51 0.35 26.30
N ASN A 44 -16.81 -0.42 27.12
CA ASN A 44 -17.45 -1.28 28.13
C ASN A 44 -18.28 -0.47 29.14
N ASP A 45 -17.75 0.67 29.61
CA ASP A 45 -18.49 1.59 30.48
C ASP A 45 -19.74 2.17 29.78
N LEU A 46 -19.68 2.46 28.46
CA LEU A 46 -20.83 2.93 27.68
C LEU A 46 -21.88 1.84 27.47
N ILE A 47 -21.47 0.60 27.19
CA ILE A 47 -22.36 -0.56 27.04
C ILE A 47 -23.11 -0.83 28.35
N ALA A 48 -22.42 -0.77 29.49
CA ALA A 48 -23.03 -0.98 30.81
C ALA A 48 -24.15 0.03 31.16
N HIS A 49 -24.22 1.14 30.43
CA HIS A 49 -25.21 2.20 30.60
C HIS A 49 -26.14 2.36 29.39
N ASP A 50 -26.11 1.44 28.42
CA ASP A 50 -26.88 1.51 27.18
C ASP A 50 -26.66 2.82 26.39
N LEU A 51 -25.46 3.40 26.49
CA LEU A 51 -25.09 4.68 25.85
C LEU A 51 -24.30 4.48 24.54
N GLY A 52 -23.91 3.25 24.22
CA GLY A 52 -23.13 2.93 23.05
C GLY A 52 -22.89 1.43 22.93
N GLY A 53 -22.20 1.04 21.87
CA GLY A 53 -21.89 -0.35 21.58
C GLY A 53 -20.63 -0.50 20.75
N PHE A 54 -20.23 -1.75 20.58
CA PHE A 54 -19.14 -2.13 19.69
C PHE A 54 -19.57 -3.34 18.88
N LYS A 55 -19.29 -3.29 17.59
CA LYS A 55 -19.55 -4.38 16.67
C LYS A 55 -18.26 -4.70 15.93
N GLU A 56 -17.86 -5.95 15.99
CA GLU A 56 -16.77 -6.44 15.17
C GLU A 56 -17.26 -6.60 13.72
N ALA A 57 -16.46 -6.11 12.78
CA ALA A 57 -16.73 -6.20 11.36
C ALA A 57 -15.42 -6.49 10.62
N GLU A 58 -15.46 -7.46 9.72
CA GLU A 58 -14.36 -7.70 8.78
C GLU A 58 -14.41 -6.65 7.66
N LEU A 59 -13.33 -5.88 7.54
CA LEU A 59 -13.17 -4.90 6.47
C LEU A 59 -12.18 -5.42 5.44
N ASN A 60 -12.65 -5.61 4.20
CA ASN A 60 -11.79 -5.93 3.08
C ASN A 60 -11.17 -4.64 2.52
N GLN A 61 -9.97 -4.29 2.99
CA GLN A 61 -9.23 -3.14 2.49
C GLN A 61 -8.20 -3.57 1.43
N ILE A 62 -8.31 -3.01 0.23
CA ILE A 62 -7.29 -3.16 -0.82
C ILE A 62 -6.42 -1.90 -0.80
N SER A 63 -5.12 -2.07 -0.61
CA SER A 63 -4.14 -0.99 -0.67
C SER A 63 -2.91 -1.41 -1.45
N LEU A 64 -2.19 -0.41 -1.99
CA LEU A 64 -0.89 -0.65 -2.63
C LEU A 64 0.17 -0.91 -1.56
N THR A 65 0.98 -1.95 -1.80
CA THR A 65 2.25 -2.11 -1.09
C THR A 65 3.19 -0.95 -1.41
N GLU A 66 4.26 -0.78 -0.64
CA GLU A 66 5.28 0.24 -0.95
C GLU A 66 5.86 0.05 -2.37
N GLU A 67 6.11 -1.20 -2.77
CA GLU A 67 6.50 -1.54 -4.14
C GLU A 67 5.45 -1.11 -5.18
N GLY A 68 4.16 -1.38 -4.91
CA GLY A 68 3.07 -0.95 -5.77
C GLY A 68 2.95 0.56 -5.91
N LYS A 69 3.20 1.32 -4.82
CA LYS A 69 3.25 2.79 -4.85
C LYS A 69 4.42 3.29 -5.71
N ASP A 70 5.56 2.62 -5.65
CA ASP A 70 6.72 2.94 -6.48
C ASP A 70 6.44 2.69 -7.97
N TYR A 71 5.79 1.58 -8.31
CA TYR A 71 5.38 1.30 -9.68
C TYR A 71 4.30 2.26 -10.19
N LEU A 72 3.40 2.73 -9.33
CA LEU A 72 2.44 3.75 -9.70
C LEU A 72 3.13 5.06 -10.12
N LYS A 73 4.22 5.44 -9.45
CA LYS A 73 4.98 6.66 -9.73
C LYS A 73 5.92 6.53 -10.93
N LYS A 74 6.65 5.40 -11.01
CA LYS A 74 7.74 5.20 -11.98
C LYS A 74 7.33 4.37 -13.19
N GLY A 75 6.14 3.76 -13.16
CA GLY A 75 5.70 2.76 -14.12
C GLY A 75 6.17 1.35 -13.75
N LEU A 76 5.60 0.34 -14.43
CA LEU A 76 6.03 -1.06 -14.29
C LEU A 76 7.45 -1.24 -14.82
N LEU A 77 8.19 -2.20 -14.26
CA LEU A 77 9.60 -2.45 -14.62
C LEU A 77 9.78 -2.70 -16.12
N GLU A 78 8.96 -3.57 -16.72
CA GLU A 78 9.02 -3.82 -18.17
C GLU A 78 8.77 -2.56 -18.99
N ARG A 79 7.91 -1.65 -18.52
CA ARG A 79 7.64 -0.38 -19.21
C ARG A 79 8.81 0.57 -19.08
N GLN A 80 9.44 0.66 -17.90
CA GLN A 80 10.65 1.44 -17.71
C GLN A 80 11.77 0.97 -18.66
N LEU A 81 11.99 -0.34 -18.74
CA LEU A 81 12.98 -0.93 -19.64
C LEU A 81 12.64 -0.68 -21.12
N LEU A 82 11.39 -0.88 -21.54
CA LEU A 82 10.98 -0.64 -22.92
C LEU A 82 11.11 0.84 -23.31
N ASN A 83 10.68 1.75 -22.43
CA ASN A 83 10.74 3.17 -22.70
C ASN A 83 12.18 3.63 -22.90
N PHE A 84 13.13 3.13 -22.09
CA PHE A 84 14.55 3.37 -22.33
C PHE A 84 14.99 2.96 -23.74
N LEU A 85 14.63 1.76 -24.20
CA LEU A 85 14.99 1.28 -25.55
C LEU A 85 14.37 2.16 -26.64
N LEU A 86 13.13 2.61 -26.45
CA LEU A 86 12.41 3.46 -27.41
C LEU A 86 12.98 4.89 -27.46
N GLU A 87 13.25 5.49 -26.30
CA GLU A 87 13.81 6.83 -26.16
C GLU A 87 15.22 6.91 -26.78
N GLU A 88 16.05 5.90 -26.50
CA GLU A 88 17.41 5.79 -27.06
C GLU A 88 17.43 5.22 -28.49
N LYS A 89 16.27 4.85 -29.05
CA LYS A 89 16.12 4.24 -30.40
C LYS A 89 16.98 2.99 -30.60
N ILE A 90 17.14 2.18 -29.56
CA ILE A 90 17.93 0.96 -29.56
C ILE A 90 17.09 -0.21 -30.08
N LYS A 91 17.52 -0.83 -31.19
CA LYS A 91 16.85 -2.02 -31.76
C LYS A 91 17.33 -3.32 -31.14
N GLU A 92 18.59 -3.38 -30.75
CA GLU A 92 19.25 -4.56 -30.20
C GLU A 92 20.30 -4.13 -29.19
N ILE A 93 20.42 -4.86 -28.08
CA ILE A 93 21.37 -4.59 -27.01
C ILE A 93 21.69 -5.89 -26.27
N SER A 94 22.94 -6.04 -25.84
CA SER A 94 23.32 -7.15 -24.96
C SER A 94 22.68 -6.99 -23.58
N ILE A 95 22.42 -8.09 -22.89
CA ILE A 95 21.82 -8.05 -21.55
C ILE A 95 22.76 -7.33 -20.57
N GLU A 96 24.06 -7.58 -20.70
CA GLU A 96 25.12 -7.02 -19.87
C GLU A 96 25.22 -5.49 -20.05
N GLU A 97 25.15 -5.01 -21.29
CA GLU A 97 25.15 -3.58 -21.58
C GLU A 97 23.85 -2.93 -21.12
N PHE A 98 22.71 -3.57 -21.35
CA PHE A 98 21.42 -3.02 -20.96
C PHE A 98 21.32 -2.87 -19.43
N GLN A 99 21.80 -3.86 -18.69
CA GLN A 99 21.86 -3.79 -17.23
C GLN A 99 22.78 -2.65 -16.74
N LYS A 100 23.90 -2.39 -17.42
CA LYS A 100 24.83 -1.30 -17.04
C LYS A 100 24.24 0.09 -17.29
N ARG A 101 23.43 0.25 -18.34
CA ARG A 101 22.82 1.54 -18.71
C ARG A 101 21.58 1.87 -17.87
N ILE A 102 20.88 0.85 -17.40
CA ILE A 102 19.70 1.01 -16.56
C ILE A 102 20.12 1.08 -15.07
N ASN A 103 19.72 2.15 -14.38
CA ASN A 103 19.93 2.28 -12.93
C ASN A 103 18.89 1.47 -12.12
N LEU A 104 18.91 0.15 -12.25
CA LEU A 104 18.09 -0.77 -11.47
C LEU A 104 18.95 -1.82 -10.78
N ASP A 105 18.48 -2.30 -9.62
CA ASP A 105 19.05 -3.49 -9.00
C ASP A 105 18.99 -4.69 -9.96
N LYS A 106 20.01 -5.56 -9.88
CA LYS A 106 20.15 -6.71 -10.77
C LYS A 106 18.91 -7.61 -10.75
N LYS A 107 18.35 -7.89 -9.58
CA LYS A 107 17.17 -8.77 -9.46
C LYS A 107 15.95 -8.13 -10.11
N ILE A 108 15.75 -6.84 -9.85
CA ILE A 108 14.66 -6.03 -10.40
C ILE A 108 14.75 -5.94 -11.94
N PHE A 109 15.96 -5.71 -12.46
CA PHE A 109 16.22 -5.69 -13.90
C PHE A 109 15.78 -7.00 -14.58
N TYR A 110 16.19 -8.16 -14.04
CA TYR A 110 15.80 -9.45 -14.62
C TYR A 110 14.31 -9.76 -14.50
N ILE A 111 13.63 -9.29 -13.45
CA ILE A 111 12.16 -9.37 -13.35
C ILE A 111 11.52 -8.59 -14.51
N GLY A 112 11.98 -7.36 -14.75
CA GLY A 112 11.50 -6.55 -15.88
C GLY A 112 11.75 -7.21 -17.24
N ILE A 113 12.93 -7.79 -17.46
CA ILE A 113 13.25 -8.54 -18.69
C ILE A 113 12.34 -9.76 -18.86
N SER A 114 12.08 -10.50 -17.78
CA SER A 114 11.17 -11.64 -17.80
C SER A 114 9.75 -11.22 -18.23
N ASN A 115 9.26 -10.12 -17.66
CA ASN A 115 7.95 -9.56 -18.02
C ASN A 115 7.91 -9.06 -19.47
N LEU A 116 8.97 -8.40 -19.95
CA LEU A 116 9.10 -7.98 -21.36
C LEU A 116 8.95 -9.15 -22.33
N LYS A 117 9.64 -10.27 -22.02
CA LYS A 117 9.56 -11.51 -22.82
C LYS A 117 8.17 -12.12 -22.75
N LYS A 118 7.58 -12.21 -21.55
CA LYS A 118 6.22 -12.74 -21.35
C LYS A 118 5.18 -11.94 -22.15
N ASN A 119 5.34 -10.63 -22.21
CA ASN A 119 4.47 -9.73 -22.99
C ASN A 119 4.80 -9.70 -24.49
N ARG A 120 5.85 -10.42 -24.93
CA ARG A 120 6.32 -10.46 -26.33
C ARG A 120 6.72 -9.09 -26.88
N TRP A 121 7.20 -8.19 -26.04
CA TRP A 121 7.68 -6.86 -26.47
C TRP A 121 9.13 -6.87 -26.94
N ILE A 122 9.88 -7.90 -26.58
CA ILE A 122 11.25 -8.14 -27.04
C ILE A 122 11.42 -9.58 -27.52
N ALA A 123 12.39 -9.80 -28.38
CA ALA A 123 12.91 -11.13 -28.71
C ALA A 123 14.34 -11.25 -28.14
N GLN A 124 14.74 -12.48 -27.76
CA GLN A 124 16.11 -12.76 -27.35
C GLN A 124 16.76 -13.66 -28.40
N SER A 125 17.92 -13.23 -28.90
CA SER A 125 18.82 -14.06 -29.68
C SER A 125 20.00 -14.53 -28.83
N LYS A 126 20.53 -15.72 -29.12
CA LYS A 126 21.83 -16.20 -28.61
C LYS A 126 22.94 -16.06 -29.65
N ALA A 127 22.60 -15.68 -30.89
CA ALA A 127 23.60 -15.38 -31.90
C ALA A 127 24.18 -14.01 -31.57
N THR A 128 25.43 -13.97 -31.09
CA THR A 128 26.09 -12.72 -30.68
C THR A 128 26.54 -11.88 -31.87
N GLY A 129 26.45 -12.39 -33.12
CA GLY A 129 26.96 -11.71 -34.31
C GLY A 129 28.49 -11.52 -34.32
N GLU A 130 29.16 -11.86 -33.22
CA GLU A 130 30.62 -11.85 -33.09
C GLU A 130 31.19 -13.04 -33.87
N GLU A 131 31.84 -12.75 -35.00
CA GLU A 131 32.78 -13.69 -35.62
C GLU A 131 33.91 -13.95 -34.60
N LYS A 132 34.08 -15.22 -34.22
CA LYS A 132 35.22 -15.66 -33.39
C LYS A 132 36.48 -15.80 -34.23
#